data_AF-A0A127AAU5-F1
#
_entry.id   AF-A0A127AAU5-F1
#
_cell.length_a   1.000
_cell.length_b   1.000
_cell.length_c   1.000
_cell.angle_alpha   90.00
_cell.angle_beta   90.00
_cell.angle_gamma   90.00
#
_symmetry.space_group_name_H-M   'P 1'
#
loop_
_entity.id
_entity.type
_entity.pdbx_description
1 polymer ?
#
loop_
_entity_poly.entity_id
_entity_poly.type
_entity_poly.pdbx_seq_one_letter_code
_entity_poly.pdbx_strand_id
1 'polypeptide(L)'
;MTERSHMPEPVDAWDESPEEAAAAAAVDGGEDGRGFLLSVTDVLAQIAEEAEPIKAGRWRSLVMHGKAPAPLDWEPPQWDYDAVEAWIHRALEGGTLKPAPKATSEAVPEPELVYGSTAEWVTKFLVPVYRRQLTATGDKTTWCPQWWKHAEAIIRLEALWRAWEHLRLDGRTGMSVWLKDHLDHHLPVLTDATSGPFNGCKPDRHAESPLGQFQLVAPPPALFPDVRESKDEGGTQS
;
A
#
# COMPACT_ATOMS: atom_id res chain seq x y z
N MET A 1 29.97 -5.16 50.81
CA MET A 1 28.72 -5.93 50.75
C MET A 1 27.75 -5.11 49.93
N THR A 2 27.55 -5.52 48.69
CA THR A 2 26.40 -5.17 47.83
C THR A 2 26.39 -6.24 46.74
N GLU A 3 25.20 -6.79 46.50
CA GLU A 3 24.94 -8.14 46.04
C GLU A 3 25.65 -8.59 44.75
N ARG A 4 26.21 -9.81 44.78
CA ARG A 4 26.23 -10.65 43.58
C ARG A 4 24.79 -11.05 43.33
N SER A 5 24.16 -10.49 42.29
CA SER A 5 22.90 -11.02 41.75
C SER A 5 23.06 -12.53 41.60
N HIS A 6 22.27 -13.28 42.34
CA HIS A 6 22.30 -14.74 42.37
C HIS A 6 21.89 -15.23 40.98
N MET A 7 22.79 -15.95 40.32
CA MET A 7 22.64 -16.42 38.94
C MET A 7 21.81 -17.71 38.95
N PRO A 8 20.59 -17.76 38.38
CA PRO A 8 19.83 -19.00 38.31
C PRO A 8 20.34 -19.95 37.22
N GLU A 9 20.23 -21.26 37.50
CA GLU A 9 20.53 -22.39 36.60
C GLU A 9 19.55 -22.43 35.40
N PRO A 10 19.92 -23.09 34.28
CA PRO A 10 19.27 -22.87 32.99
C PRO A 10 17.96 -23.65 32.86
N VAL A 11 16.81 -22.97 32.77
CA VAL A 11 15.52 -23.62 32.55
C VAL A 11 14.74 -23.00 31.39
N ASP A 12 14.30 -23.85 30.47
CA ASP A 12 13.18 -23.88 29.48
C ASP A 12 12.51 -22.59 28.93
N ALA A 13 12.56 -21.44 29.60
CA ALA A 13 11.87 -20.20 29.20
C ALA A 13 12.42 -19.53 27.92
N TRP A 14 13.51 -20.04 27.36
CA TRP A 14 14.11 -19.54 26.11
C TRP A 14 13.62 -20.29 24.86
N ASP A 15 12.92 -21.42 25.05
CA ASP A 15 12.47 -22.35 24.01
C ASP A 15 10.93 -22.37 23.88
N GLU A 16 10.23 -21.30 24.26
CA GLU A 16 8.77 -21.24 24.15
C GLU A 16 8.31 -21.34 22.69
N SER A 17 7.34 -22.23 22.46
CA SER A 17 6.68 -22.48 21.18
C SER A 17 5.93 -21.22 20.71
N PRO A 18 5.91 -20.91 19.40
CA PRO A 18 5.13 -19.79 18.85
C PRO A 18 3.64 -19.81 19.24
N GLU A 19 3.08 -20.98 19.59
CA GLU A 19 1.69 -21.12 20.04
C GLU A 19 1.44 -20.64 21.48
N GLU A 20 2.44 -20.66 22.36
CA GLU A 20 2.28 -20.26 23.78
C GLU A 20 2.48 -18.75 23.96
N ALA A 21 3.40 -18.14 23.20
CA ALA A 21 3.63 -16.68 23.22
C ALA A 21 2.43 -15.87 22.68
N ALA A 22 1.72 -16.41 21.68
CA ALA A 22 0.55 -15.76 21.08
C ALA A 22 -0.66 -15.65 22.04
N ALA A 23 -0.71 -16.46 23.10
CA ALA A 23 -1.78 -16.41 24.10
C ALA A 23 -1.63 -15.25 25.11
N ALA A 24 -0.42 -14.67 25.25
CA ALA A 24 -0.16 -13.56 26.18
C ALA A 24 -0.33 -12.17 25.55
N ALA A 25 -0.32 -12.05 24.22
CA ALA A 25 -0.38 -10.78 23.49
C ALA A 25 -1.77 -10.12 23.42
N ALA A 26 -2.76 -10.63 24.16
CA ALA A 26 -4.11 -10.08 24.21
C ALA A 26 -4.38 -9.33 25.53
N VAL A 27 -3.66 -8.24 25.79
CA VAL A 27 -4.09 -7.20 26.75
C VAL A 27 -3.88 -5.83 26.11
N ASP A 28 -5.00 -5.12 25.94
CA ASP A 28 -5.18 -3.81 25.31
C ASP A 28 -4.71 -2.64 26.22
N GLY A 29 -4.00 -1.68 25.61
CA GLY A 29 -4.04 -0.22 25.86
C GLY A 29 -3.48 0.39 27.16
N GLY A 30 -2.54 1.36 27.05
CA GLY A 30 -2.20 2.29 28.14
C GLY A 30 -1.15 3.34 27.81
N GLU A 31 -1.56 4.61 27.69
CA GLU A 31 -0.78 5.82 27.36
C GLU A 31 0.10 6.34 28.52
N ASP A 32 0.96 5.50 29.09
CA ASP A 32 1.83 5.91 30.20
C ASP A 32 3.28 5.44 30.04
N GLY A 33 3.91 5.85 28.92
CA GLY A 33 5.36 6.07 28.81
C GLY A 33 6.29 4.91 29.17
N ARG A 34 5.76 3.69 29.33
CA ARG A 34 6.51 2.45 29.56
C ARG A 34 6.58 1.73 28.23
N GLY A 35 7.72 1.92 27.58
CA GLY A 35 8.07 1.28 26.32
C GLY A 35 7.83 -0.23 26.36
N PHE A 36 7.40 -0.75 25.22
CA PHE A 36 7.08 -2.14 24.94
C PHE A 36 8.13 -3.09 25.54
N LEU A 37 7.76 -3.86 26.56
CA LEU A 37 8.62 -4.92 27.08
C LEU A 37 8.59 -6.10 26.11
N LEU A 38 9.77 -6.54 25.66
CA LEU A 38 9.92 -7.58 24.65
C LEU A 38 10.19 -8.93 25.29
N SER A 39 9.45 -9.95 24.84
CA SER A 39 9.80 -11.35 25.09
C SER A 39 10.99 -11.78 24.22
N VAL A 40 11.51 -12.99 24.42
CA VAL A 40 12.56 -13.57 23.56
C VAL A 40 12.12 -13.60 22.10
N THR A 41 10.87 -13.95 21.81
CA THR A 41 10.36 -14.02 20.43
C THR A 41 10.29 -12.65 19.77
N ASP A 42 9.90 -11.62 20.53
CA ASP A 42 9.80 -10.26 20.01
C ASP A 42 11.19 -9.70 19.68
N VAL A 43 12.18 -9.95 20.54
CA VAL A 43 13.57 -9.57 20.27
C VAL A 43 14.11 -10.26 19.01
N LEU A 44 13.85 -11.55 18.82
CA LEU A 44 14.30 -12.28 17.64
C LEU A 44 13.61 -11.77 16.36
N ALA A 45 12.33 -11.41 16.44
CA ALA A 45 11.60 -10.81 15.33
C ALA A 45 12.20 -9.45 14.95
N GLN A 46 12.44 -8.58 15.94
CA GLN A 46 13.05 -7.27 15.72
C GLN A 46 14.45 -7.37 15.10
N ILE A 47 15.30 -8.30 15.56
CA ILE A 47 16.62 -8.55 14.95
C ILE A 47 16.47 -8.97 13.48
N ALA A 48 15.47 -9.78 13.15
CA ALA A 48 15.26 -10.28 11.78
C ALA A 48 14.76 -9.20 10.79
N GLU A 49 14.28 -8.06 11.28
CA GLU A 49 13.91 -6.92 10.42
C GLU A 49 15.15 -6.24 9.81
N GLU A 50 16.28 -6.19 10.54
CA GLU A 50 17.48 -5.46 10.12
C GLU A 50 18.70 -6.35 9.84
N ALA A 51 18.74 -7.55 10.41
CA ALA A 51 19.89 -8.45 10.39
C ALA A 51 19.51 -9.86 9.88
N GLU A 52 20.53 -10.67 9.54
CA GLU A 52 20.31 -12.10 9.33
C GLU A 52 19.69 -12.73 10.60
N PRO A 53 18.58 -13.49 10.49
CA PRO A 53 17.90 -14.06 11.64
C PRO A 53 18.84 -14.90 12.51
N ILE A 54 18.79 -14.70 13.82
CA ILE A 54 19.56 -15.47 14.80
C ILE A 54 18.65 -16.40 15.60
N LYS A 55 19.18 -17.56 16.02
CA LYS A 55 18.45 -18.50 16.88
C LYS A 55 18.42 -18.02 18.33
N ALA A 56 17.37 -18.37 19.08
CA ALA A 56 17.26 -18.09 20.52
C ALA A 56 18.51 -18.48 21.32
N GLY A 57 19.10 -19.66 21.06
CA GLY A 57 20.34 -20.08 21.71
C GLY A 57 21.55 -19.16 21.42
N ARG A 58 21.63 -18.54 20.24
CA ARG A 58 22.68 -17.55 19.91
C ARG A 58 22.42 -16.23 20.64
N TRP A 59 21.16 -15.77 20.67
CA TRP A 59 20.75 -14.60 21.45
C TRP A 59 21.10 -14.77 22.93
N ARG A 60 20.69 -15.90 23.53
CA ARG A 60 21.03 -16.28 24.90
C ARG A 60 22.53 -16.25 25.15
N SER A 61 23.34 -16.83 24.27
CA SER A 61 24.80 -16.80 24.42
C SER A 61 25.35 -15.36 24.42
N LEU A 62 24.84 -14.47 23.58
CA LEU A 62 25.26 -13.06 23.55
C LEU A 62 24.91 -12.35 24.85
N VAL A 63 23.71 -12.56 25.39
CA VAL A 63 23.26 -11.98 26.67
C VAL A 63 24.14 -12.50 27.81
N MET A 64 24.35 -13.82 27.90
CA MET A 64 25.13 -14.45 28.98
C MET A 64 26.62 -14.06 28.95
N HIS A 65 27.15 -13.66 27.79
CA HIS A 65 28.53 -13.17 27.66
C HIS A 65 28.65 -11.63 27.68
N GLY A 66 27.58 -10.91 28.01
CA GLY A 66 27.57 -9.45 28.07
C GLY A 66 27.78 -8.76 26.71
N LYS A 67 27.53 -9.47 25.62
CA LYS A 67 27.63 -8.96 24.24
C LYS A 67 26.30 -8.42 23.72
N ALA A 68 25.21 -8.66 24.43
CA ALA A 68 23.86 -8.14 24.21
C ALA A 68 23.28 -7.60 25.53
N PRO A 69 22.28 -6.72 25.48
CA PRO A 69 21.64 -6.18 26.69
C PRO A 69 21.09 -7.31 27.57
N ALA A 70 21.31 -7.18 28.88
CA ALA A 70 20.63 -8.03 29.85
C ALA A 70 19.15 -7.68 29.89
N PRO A 71 18.26 -8.66 30.11
CA PRO A 71 16.86 -8.37 30.31
C PRO A 71 16.67 -7.61 31.63
N LEU A 72 15.57 -6.88 31.74
CA LEU A 72 15.13 -6.19 32.94
C LEU A 72 14.71 -7.19 34.03
N ASP A 73 14.01 -8.24 33.62
CA ASP A 73 13.58 -9.36 34.45
C ASP A 73 14.11 -10.67 33.84
N TRP A 74 14.37 -11.70 34.65
CA TRP A 74 14.91 -12.98 34.16
C TRP A 74 13.87 -14.10 34.06
N GLU A 75 12.68 -13.93 34.66
CA GLU A 75 11.64 -14.95 34.76
C GLU A 75 10.22 -14.34 34.66
N PRO A 76 9.56 -14.39 33.47
CA PRO A 76 10.16 -14.64 32.16
C PRO A 76 11.07 -13.48 31.74
N PRO A 77 12.04 -13.72 30.85
CA PRO A 77 12.98 -12.67 30.49
C PRO A 77 12.31 -11.57 29.64
N GLN A 78 12.46 -10.31 30.06
CA GLN A 78 11.85 -9.15 29.41
C GLN A 78 12.90 -8.08 29.09
N TRP A 79 12.92 -7.59 27.86
CA TRP A 79 13.82 -6.51 27.45
C TRP A 79 13.08 -5.20 27.21
N ASP A 80 13.78 -4.10 27.44
CA ASP A 80 13.38 -2.80 26.95
C ASP A 80 13.59 -2.72 25.43
N TYR A 81 12.57 -2.27 24.69
CA TYR A 81 12.62 -2.12 23.24
C TYR A 81 13.77 -1.23 22.77
N ASP A 82 13.90 -0.03 23.35
CA ASP A 82 14.90 0.97 22.94
C ASP A 82 16.32 0.44 23.18
N ALA A 83 16.53 -0.30 24.27
CA ALA A 83 17.81 -0.93 24.57
C ALA A 83 18.20 -2.00 23.54
N VAL A 84 17.23 -2.78 23.05
CA VAL A 84 17.42 -3.81 22.01
C VAL A 84 17.65 -3.17 20.65
N GLU A 85 16.84 -2.19 20.26
CA GLU A 85 16.97 -1.42 19.01
C GLU A 85 18.36 -0.76 18.93
N ALA A 86 18.73 -0.01 19.98
CA ALA A 86 20.03 0.65 20.03
C ALA A 86 21.19 -0.37 19.99
N TRP A 87 21.00 -1.57 20.53
CA TRP A 87 21.98 -2.64 20.41
C TRP A 87 22.07 -3.21 18.99
N ILE A 88 20.95 -3.43 18.29
CA ILE A 88 20.91 -3.94 16.92
C ILE A 88 21.77 -3.05 16.00
N HIS A 89 21.55 -1.74 16.03
CA HIS A 89 22.32 -0.80 15.21
C HIS A 89 23.82 -0.86 15.52
N ARG A 90 24.21 -0.84 16.80
CA ARG A 90 25.63 -0.96 17.19
C ARG A 90 26.23 -2.32 16.79
N ALA A 91 25.44 -3.39 16.89
CA ALA A 91 25.89 -4.74 16.55
C ALA A 91 26.10 -4.92 15.04
N LEU A 92 25.31 -4.23 14.21
CA LEU A 92 25.48 -4.15 12.77
C LEU A 92 26.73 -3.34 12.39
N GLU A 93 26.93 -2.17 13.00
CA GLU A 93 28.13 -1.34 12.81
C GLU A 93 29.41 -2.09 13.23
N GLY A 94 29.34 -2.79 14.36
CA GLY A 94 30.45 -3.58 14.90
C GLY A 94 30.62 -4.97 14.29
N GLY A 95 29.77 -5.37 13.31
CA GLY A 95 29.83 -6.65 12.62
C GLY A 95 29.52 -7.88 13.50
N THR A 96 28.94 -7.69 14.67
CA THR A 96 28.44 -8.78 15.54
C THR A 96 27.20 -9.43 14.94
N LEU A 97 26.33 -8.60 14.36
CA LEU A 97 25.27 -9.01 13.47
C LEU A 97 25.71 -8.78 12.02
N LYS A 98 25.21 -9.62 11.12
CA LYS A 98 25.32 -9.37 9.69
C LYS A 98 24.06 -8.64 9.26
N PRO A 99 24.15 -7.56 8.47
CA PRO A 99 22.96 -6.93 7.93
C PRO A 99 22.17 -7.97 7.18
N ALA A 100 20.84 -7.90 7.29
CA ALA A 100 19.99 -8.72 6.45
C ALA A 100 20.46 -8.48 5.00
N PRO A 101 20.56 -9.53 4.17
CA PRO A 101 20.71 -9.29 2.75
C PRO A 101 19.61 -8.32 2.40
N LYS A 102 19.96 -7.10 1.93
CA LYS A 102 18.95 -6.15 1.43
C LYS A 102 18.04 -7.03 0.60
N ALA A 103 16.76 -7.06 0.95
CA ALA A 103 15.76 -7.49 0.03
C ALA A 103 15.97 -6.53 -1.15
N THR A 104 16.81 -6.95 -2.09
CA THR A 104 16.67 -6.56 -3.47
C THR A 104 15.27 -7.04 -3.68
N SER A 105 14.32 -6.11 -3.58
CA SER A 105 13.10 -6.24 -4.34
C SER A 105 13.62 -6.48 -5.74
N GLU A 106 13.79 -7.76 -6.09
CA GLU A 106 13.58 -8.17 -7.46
C GLU A 106 12.27 -7.49 -7.77
N ALA A 107 12.37 -6.44 -8.58
CA ALA A 107 11.22 -5.74 -9.08
C ALA A 107 10.36 -6.85 -9.66
N VAL A 108 9.29 -7.23 -8.95
CA VAL A 108 8.32 -8.17 -9.48
C VAL A 108 7.92 -7.52 -10.79
N PRO A 109 8.23 -8.14 -11.94
CA PRO A 109 8.03 -7.49 -13.22
C PRO A 109 6.59 -7.02 -13.25
N GLU A 110 6.39 -5.72 -13.52
CA GLU A 110 5.05 -5.18 -13.55
C GLU A 110 4.20 -6.07 -14.45
N PRO A 111 3.05 -6.55 -13.96
CA PRO A 111 2.24 -7.50 -14.68
C PRO A 111 1.92 -6.91 -16.04
N GLU A 112 2.24 -7.65 -17.11
CA GLU A 112 2.01 -7.20 -18.48
C GLU A 112 0.52 -6.88 -18.68
N LEU A 113 0.25 -5.72 -19.29
CA LEU A 113 -1.11 -5.30 -19.60
C LEU A 113 -1.72 -6.27 -20.62
N VAL A 114 -2.95 -6.71 -20.37
CA VAL A 114 -3.65 -7.60 -21.32
C VAL A 114 -4.09 -6.84 -22.56
N TYR A 115 -4.46 -5.57 -22.39
CA TYR A 115 -4.76 -4.66 -23.51
C TYR A 115 -3.70 -3.58 -23.59
N GLY A 116 -3.35 -3.12 -24.79
CA GLY A 116 -2.33 -2.08 -24.98
C GLY A 116 -2.85 -0.65 -24.79
N SER A 117 -4.17 -0.47 -24.69
CA SER A 117 -4.80 0.84 -24.52
C SER A 117 -6.24 0.74 -24.03
N THR A 118 -6.76 1.82 -23.45
CA THR A 118 -8.20 1.98 -23.16
C THR A 118 -9.05 1.74 -24.40
N ALA A 119 -8.63 2.20 -25.58
CA ALA A 119 -9.41 2.00 -26.79
C ALA A 119 -9.55 0.52 -27.14
N GLU A 120 -8.46 -0.23 -27.04
CA GLU A 120 -8.49 -1.67 -27.26
C GLU A 120 -9.35 -2.40 -26.21
N TRP A 121 -9.18 -2.06 -24.93
CA TRP A 121 -9.98 -2.63 -23.84
C TRP A 121 -11.47 -2.33 -24.01
N VAL A 122 -11.85 -1.10 -24.38
CA VAL A 122 -13.25 -0.74 -24.64
C VAL A 122 -13.83 -1.58 -25.77
N THR A 123 -13.11 -1.71 -26.88
CA THR A 123 -13.58 -2.44 -28.07
C THR A 123 -13.62 -3.95 -27.85
N LYS A 124 -12.61 -4.54 -27.21
CA LYS A 124 -12.46 -5.99 -27.11
C LYS A 124 -13.05 -6.59 -25.83
N PHE A 125 -13.20 -5.80 -24.77
CA PHE A 125 -13.71 -6.27 -23.47
C PHE A 125 -15.00 -5.56 -23.08
N LEU A 126 -14.95 -4.24 -22.84
CA LEU A 126 -16.06 -3.54 -22.18
C LEU A 126 -17.37 -3.64 -22.98
N VAL A 127 -17.34 -3.24 -24.26
CA VAL A 127 -18.55 -3.20 -25.10
C VAL A 127 -19.12 -4.61 -25.37
N PRO A 128 -18.30 -5.64 -25.67
CA PRO A 128 -18.81 -7.01 -25.81
C PRO A 128 -19.40 -7.60 -24.53
N VAL A 129 -18.80 -7.32 -23.37
CA VAL A 129 -19.18 -7.93 -22.08
C VAL A 129 -20.35 -7.20 -21.43
N TYR A 130 -20.36 -5.86 -21.46
CA TYR A 130 -21.35 -5.06 -20.74
C TYR A 130 -22.48 -4.59 -21.64
N ARG A 131 -23.57 -5.36 -21.63
CA ARG A 131 -24.78 -5.05 -22.40
C ARG A 131 -25.88 -4.48 -21.52
N ARG A 132 -26.21 -3.20 -21.74
CA ARG A 132 -27.37 -2.52 -21.15
C ARG A 132 -28.39 -2.21 -22.24
N GLN A 133 -29.67 -2.12 -21.86
CA GLN A 133 -30.70 -1.68 -22.78
C GLN A 133 -30.52 -0.18 -23.04
N LEU A 134 -29.99 0.15 -24.22
CA LEU A 134 -29.91 1.53 -24.67
C LEU A 134 -31.27 1.96 -25.20
N THR A 135 -31.71 3.16 -24.82
CA THR A 135 -32.93 3.73 -25.40
C THR A 135 -32.64 4.16 -26.84
N ALA A 136 -33.45 3.71 -27.80
CA ALA A 136 -33.25 4.04 -29.22
C ALA A 136 -33.29 5.55 -29.50
N THR A 137 -34.08 6.29 -28.72
CA THR A 137 -34.14 7.76 -28.79
C THR A 137 -32.98 8.45 -28.07
N GLY A 138 -32.33 7.76 -27.12
CA GLY A 138 -31.27 8.31 -26.28
C GLY A 138 -31.78 9.13 -25.10
N ASP A 139 -32.95 8.83 -24.54
CA ASP A 139 -33.62 9.71 -23.56
C ASP A 139 -33.32 9.33 -22.10
N LYS A 140 -32.85 8.10 -21.83
CA LYS A 140 -32.51 7.65 -20.46
C LYS A 140 -31.12 7.05 -20.38
N THR A 141 -30.79 6.21 -21.35
CA THR A 141 -29.49 5.54 -21.40
C THR A 141 -28.99 5.58 -22.83
N THR A 142 -27.79 6.14 -23.03
CA THR A 142 -27.17 6.32 -24.33
C THR A 142 -25.70 5.89 -24.30
N TRP A 143 -25.15 5.67 -25.49
CA TRP A 143 -23.74 5.41 -25.70
C TRP A 143 -23.29 6.20 -26.91
N CYS A 144 -22.19 6.94 -26.82
CA CYS A 144 -21.63 7.62 -27.97
C CYS A 144 -20.72 6.65 -28.75
N PRO A 145 -20.97 6.37 -30.05
CA PRO A 145 -20.07 5.54 -30.86
C PRO A 145 -18.69 6.19 -31.05
N GLN A 146 -18.61 7.52 -30.92
CA GLN A 146 -17.36 8.30 -30.92
C GLN A 146 -17.03 8.76 -29.50
N TRP A 147 -17.03 7.85 -28.53
CA TRP A 147 -16.82 8.16 -27.10
C TRP A 147 -15.52 8.93 -26.83
N TRP A 148 -14.48 8.71 -27.64
CA TRP A 148 -13.18 9.39 -27.53
C TRP A 148 -13.24 10.90 -27.84
N LYS A 149 -14.36 11.43 -28.34
CA LYS A 149 -14.57 12.88 -28.49
C LYS A 149 -15.02 13.56 -27.20
N HIS A 150 -15.24 12.79 -26.13
CA HIS A 150 -15.70 13.29 -24.83
C HIS A 150 -14.59 13.13 -23.80
N ALA A 151 -13.99 14.24 -23.35
CA ALA A 151 -12.85 14.23 -22.43
C ALA A 151 -13.17 13.51 -21.10
N GLU A 152 -14.36 13.75 -20.54
CA GLU A 152 -14.80 13.06 -19.33
C GLU A 152 -15.02 11.55 -19.58
N ALA A 153 -15.44 11.16 -20.78
CA ALA A 153 -15.56 9.75 -21.10
C ALA A 153 -14.19 9.07 -21.15
N ILE A 154 -13.19 9.73 -21.73
CA ILE A 154 -11.81 9.23 -21.77
C ILE A 154 -11.30 8.97 -20.35
N ILE A 155 -11.38 9.96 -19.45
CA ILE A 155 -10.80 9.83 -18.11
C ILE A 155 -11.48 8.72 -17.29
N ARG A 156 -12.82 8.59 -17.41
CA ARG A 156 -13.58 7.53 -16.74
C ARG A 156 -13.27 6.14 -17.30
N LEU A 157 -13.18 6.00 -18.62
CA LEU A 157 -12.88 4.72 -19.26
C LEU A 157 -11.43 4.30 -19.00
N GLU A 158 -10.48 5.23 -18.97
CA GLU A 158 -9.10 4.97 -18.57
C GLU A 158 -9.04 4.49 -17.11
N ALA A 159 -9.72 5.16 -16.19
CA ALA A 159 -9.79 4.72 -14.79
C ALA A 159 -10.38 3.31 -14.64
N LEU A 160 -11.44 3.01 -15.38
CA LEU A 160 -12.05 1.68 -15.41
C LEU A 160 -11.09 0.61 -15.93
N TRP A 161 -10.38 0.89 -17.03
CA TRP A 161 -9.40 -0.03 -17.59
C TRP A 161 -8.22 -0.28 -16.64
N ARG A 162 -7.66 0.78 -16.04
CA ARG A 162 -6.56 0.65 -15.07
C ARG A 162 -6.96 -0.16 -13.84
N ALA A 163 -8.15 0.10 -13.30
CA ALA A 163 -8.69 -0.70 -12.22
C ALA A 163 -8.92 -2.17 -12.64
N TRP A 164 -9.36 -2.40 -13.87
CA TRP A 164 -9.55 -3.75 -14.40
C TRP A 164 -8.23 -4.51 -14.54
N GLU A 165 -7.19 -3.89 -15.11
CA GLU A 165 -5.85 -4.50 -15.27
C GLU A 165 -5.21 -4.84 -13.92
N HIS A 166 -5.44 -4.01 -12.91
CA HIS A 166 -4.97 -4.29 -11.56
C HIS A 166 -5.76 -5.43 -10.91
N LEU A 167 -7.10 -5.31 -10.88
CA LEU A 167 -7.95 -6.23 -10.12
C LEU A 167 -8.12 -7.60 -10.79
N ARG A 168 -7.90 -7.74 -12.10
CA ARG A 168 -7.91 -9.07 -12.76
C ARG A 168 -6.83 -10.02 -12.24
N LEU A 169 -5.78 -9.48 -11.61
CA LEU A 169 -4.68 -10.28 -11.05
C LEU A 169 -5.08 -10.97 -9.76
N ASP A 170 -6.10 -10.46 -9.06
CA ASP A 170 -6.74 -11.17 -7.96
C ASP A 170 -7.81 -12.13 -8.50
N GLY A 171 -7.43 -13.40 -8.62
CA GLY A 171 -8.33 -14.49 -9.03
C GLY A 171 -9.41 -14.87 -8.01
N ARG A 172 -9.40 -14.30 -6.80
CA ARG A 172 -10.42 -14.60 -5.77
C ARG A 172 -11.60 -13.66 -5.90
N THR A 173 -11.37 -12.37 -5.66
CA THR A 173 -12.43 -11.37 -5.50
C THR A 173 -12.30 -10.17 -6.42
N GLY A 174 -11.16 -10.02 -7.09
CA GLY A 174 -10.81 -8.82 -7.85
C GLY A 174 -11.85 -8.43 -8.87
N MET A 175 -12.42 -9.39 -9.61
CA MET A 175 -13.45 -9.07 -10.60
C MET A 175 -14.79 -8.64 -9.98
N SER A 176 -15.15 -9.18 -8.81
CA SER A 176 -16.33 -8.73 -8.06
C SER A 176 -16.11 -7.32 -7.48
N VAL A 177 -14.90 -7.02 -7.01
CA VAL A 177 -14.51 -5.69 -6.53
C VAL A 177 -14.55 -4.70 -7.69
N TRP A 178 -13.98 -5.05 -8.85
CA TRP A 178 -13.96 -4.20 -10.02
C TRP A 178 -15.37 -3.82 -10.49
N LEU A 179 -16.26 -4.80 -10.57
CA LEU A 179 -17.67 -4.60 -10.86
C LEU A 179 -18.33 -3.61 -9.87
N LYS A 180 -18.25 -3.91 -8.58
CA LYS A 180 -18.97 -3.22 -7.51
C LYS A 180 -18.45 -1.80 -7.28
N ASP A 181 -17.13 -1.64 -7.21
CA ASP A 181 -16.50 -0.39 -6.77
C ASP A 181 -16.13 0.55 -7.91
N HIS A 182 -15.94 0.02 -9.14
CA HIS A 182 -15.49 0.84 -10.27
C HIS A 182 -16.55 0.90 -11.37
N LEU A 183 -16.93 -0.25 -11.93
CA LEU A 183 -17.77 -0.26 -13.11
C LEU A 183 -19.19 0.22 -12.83
N ASP A 184 -19.84 -0.33 -11.82
CA ASP A 184 -21.22 0.03 -11.47
C ASP A 184 -21.31 1.47 -10.92
N HIS A 185 -20.17 2.07 -10.53
CA HIS A 185 -20.09 3.49 -10.21
C HIS A 185 -19.99 4.37 -11.48
N HIS A 186 -19.03 4.11 -12.36
CA HIS A 186 -18.75 5.01 -13.49
C HIS A 186 -19.67 4.80 -14.69
N LEU A 187 -20.11 3.56 -14.96
CA LEU A 187 -20.87 3.23 -16.17
C LEU A 187 -22.26 3.89 -16.22
N PRO A 188 -23.03 3.94 -15.11
CA PRO A 188 -24.29 4.69 -15.11
C PRO A 188 -24.10 6.18 -15.38
N VAL A 189 -23.02 6.79 -14.87
CA VAL A 189 -22.72 8.20 -15.13
C VAL A 189 -22.35 8.43 -16.60
N LEU A 190 -21.54 7.54 -17.18
CA LEU A 190 -21.19 7.61 -18.61
C LEU A 190 -22.43 7.51 -19.50
N THR A 191 -23.32 6.58 -19.17
CA THR A 191 -24.45 6.22 -20.02
C THR A 191 -25.73 7.00 -19.72
N ASP A 192 -25.76 7.82 -18.67
CA ASP A 192 -26.88 8.73 -18.42
C ASP A 192 -27.00 9.74 -19.55
N ALA A 193 -28.10 9.65 -20.30
CA ALA A 193 -28.32 10.54 -21.43
C ALA A 193 -28.75 11.95 -21.03
N THR A 194 -29.11 12.17 -19.76
CA THR A 194 -29.58 13.47 -19.24
C THR A 194 -28.45 14.27 -18.64
N SER A 195 -27.63 13.67 -17.78
CA SER A 195 -26.56 14.40 -17.07
C SER A 195 -25.15 13.92 -17.40
N GLY A 196 -25.03 12.79 -18.10
CA GLY A 196 -23.75 12.19 -18.44
C GLY A 196 -23.05 12.85 -19.62
N PRO A 197 -21.77 12.52 -19.85
CA PRO A 197 -20.95 13.12 -20.90
C PRO A 197 -21.47 12.79 -22.31
N PHE A 198 -22.25 11.72 -22.46
CA PHE A 198 -22.88 11.36 -23.73
C PHE A 198 -24.25 12.02 -23.96
N ASN A 199 -24.65 13.00 -23.15
CA ASN A 199 -25.84 13.81 -23.42
C ASN A 199 -25.87 14.25 -24.90
N GLY A 200 -27.05 14.23 -25.51
CA GLY A 200 -27.25 14.62 -26.92
C GLY A 200 -26.73 13.62 -27.96
N CYS A 201 -25.90 12.64 -27.58
CA CYS A 201 -25.51 11.54 -28.45
C CYS A 201 -26.57 10.45 -28.47
N LYS A 202 -26.61 9.70 -29.57
CA LYS A 202 -27.43 8.49 -29.73
C LYS A 202 -26.52 7.28 -29.99
N PRO A 203 -27.00 6.05 -29.76
CA PRO A 203 -26.22 4.84 -30.00
C PRO A 203 -25.60 4.75 -31.41
N ASP A 204 -26.26 5.34 -32.40
CA ASP A 204 -25.85 5.37 -33.80
C ASP A 204 -25.23 6.71 -34.25
N ARG A 205 -25.20 7.74 -33.39
CA ARG A 205 -24.82 9.10 -33.80
C ARG A 205 -24.18 9.93 -32.68
N HIS A 206 -23.02 10.51 -32.98
CA HIS A 206 -22.36 11.51 -32.15
C HIS A 206 -22.96 12.92 -32.36
N ALA A 207 -23.05 13.71 -31.28
CA ALA A 207 -23.33 15.14 -31.34
C ALA A 207 -22.02 15.92 -31.12
N GLU A 208 -21.69 16.89 -31.99
CA GLU A 208 -20.38 17.56 -31.98
C GLU A 208 -20.13 18.50 -30.78
N SER A 209 -21.20 19.06 -30.19
CA SER A 209 -21.11 19.91 -29.01
C SER A 209 -22.37 19.79 -28.17
N PRO A 210 -22.56 18.65 -27.49
CA PRO A 210 -23.74 18.48 -26.66
C PRO A 210 -23.62 19.25 -25.34
N LEU A 211 -22.40 19.38 -24.82
CA LEU A 211 -22.10 20.06 -23.55
C LEU A 211 -20.92 21.01 -23.76
N GLY A 212 -21.11 22.28 -23.37
CA GLY A 212 -20.02 23.26 -23.34
C GLY A 212 -19.11 23.06 -22.12
N GLN A 213 -17.91 23.62 -22.16
CA GLN A 213 -17.04 23.69 -20.99
C GLN A 213 -17.68 24.58 -19.91
N PHE A 214 -17.42 24.26 -18.64
CA PHE A 214 -17.81 25.12 -17.54
C PHE A 214 -17.17 26.50 -17.70
N GLN A 215 -17.98 27.53 -17.51
CA GLN A 215 -17.49 28.91 -17.52
C GLN A 215 -16.63 29.13 -16.28
N LEU A 216 -15.41 29.61 -16.49
CA LEU A 216 -14.46 29.89 -15.43
C LEU A 216 -14.00 31.33 -15.53
N VAL A 217 -14.06 32.05 -14.40
CA VAL A 217 -13.36 33.31 -14.22
C VAL A 217 -12.01 33.00 -13.59
N ALA A 218 -10.93 33.56 -14.12
CA ALA A 218 -9.58 33.32 -13.59
C ALA A 218 -9.48 33.73 -12.11
N PRO A 219 -8.96 32.87 -11.23
CA PRO A 219 -8.80 33.23 -9.82
C PRO A 219 -7.68 34.26 -9.63
N PRO A 220 -7.75 35.13 -8.60
CA PRO A 220 -6.66 36.04 -8.29
C PRO A 220 -5.36 35.28 -7.99
N PRO A 221 -4.24 35.56 -8.70
CA PRO A 221 -2.98 34.80 -8.53
C PRO A 221 -2.43 34.84 -7.11
N ALA A 222 -2.65 35.94 -6.38
CA ALA A 222 -2.19 36.09 -5.00
C ALA A 222 -2.84 35.10 -4.01
N LEU A 223 -4.02 34.57 -4.32
CA LEU A 223 -4.70 33.57 -3.49
C LEU A 223 -4.26 32.14 -3.80
N PHE A 224 -3.66 31.91 -4.98
CA PHE A 224 -3.27 30.61 -5.47
C PHE A 224 -1.86 30.67 -6.08
N PRO A 225 -0.82 30.94 -5.26
CA PRO A 225 0.55 30.92 -5.74
C PRO A 225 0.94 29.51 -6.23
N ASP A 226 1.81 29.44 -7.24
CA ASP A 226 2.40 28.17 -7.65
C ASP A 226 3.34 27.66 -6.55
N VAL A 227 3.08 26.47 -6.02
CA VAL A 227 3.83 25.86 -4.91
C VAL A 227 4.86 24.83 -5.36
N ARG A 228 4.99 24.61 -6.67
CA ARG A 228 6.02 23.71 -7.21
C ARG A 228 7.38 24.37 -7.04
N GLU A 229 8.37 23.61 -6.56
CA GLU A 229 9.74 24.11 -6.43
C GLU A 229 10.26 24.53 -7.80
N SER A 230 10.56 25.83 -7.97
CA SER A 230 11.43 26.27 -9.04
C SER A 230 12.81 25.69 -8.73
N LYS A 231 13.25 24.68 -9.49
CA LYS A 231 14.68 24.33 -9.50
C LYS A 231 15.41 25.60 -9.94
N ASP A 232 16.13 26.21 -9.00
CA ASP A 232 16.93 27.40 -9.24
C ASP A 232 17.72 27.27 -10.54
N GLU A 233 17.62 28.29 -11.37
CA GLU A 233 18.52 28.55 -12.50
C GLU A 233 19.92 28.88 -11.94
N GLY A 234 20.54 27.90 -11.31
CA GLY A 234 21.95 27.90 -10.90
C GLY A 234 22.82 27.58 -12.11
N GLY A 235 23.02 28.57 -12.98
CA GLY A 235 23.85 28.44 -14.18
C GLY A 235 24.58 29.74 -14.52
N THR A 236 25.34 30.28 -13.58
CA THR A 236 26.49 31.14 -13.92
C THR A 236 27.64 30.26 -14.42
N GLN A 237 28.43 30.81 -15.35
CA GLN A 237 29.68 30.33 -15.98
C GLN A 237 29.43 29.72 -17.38
N SER A 238 30.05 30.19 -18.48
CA SER A 238 31.32 30.93 -18.66
C SER A 238 31.23 31.95 -19.81
#